data_AF-A0A0D2UPD7-F1
#
_entry.id   AF-A0A0D2UPD7-F1
#
_cell.length_a   1.000
_cell.length_b   1.000
_cell.length_c   1.000
_cell.angle_alpha   90.00
_cell.angle_beta   90.00
_cell.angle_gamma   90.00
#
_symmetry.space_group_name_H-M   'P 1'
#
loop_
_entity.id
_entity.type
_entity.pdbx_description
1 polymer ?
#
loop_
_entity_poly.entity_id
_entity_poly.type
_entity_poly.pdbx_seq_one_letter_code
_entity_poly.pdbx_strand_id
1 'polypeptide(L)'
;MALSISRRIVRSFGSLSALGFREYPTVAGRSFQASDLSDQIAGDNLLHAECFSFSKGGPSFLGFRRFSTTIWTPDSNGGAFPSDLLSSKTVLTPERTIGLYEDLVVPVTNFHNEDHGLMVLAGDVFDVPIRKDIIHRVVRWQLAKRQQGTHSTKTISEVSGTGRKPWQQKGLGRARHGSLRGPQFRGGATMHGPKPRSHAFKLNKKVRRLGLKIALSARAAEGKVSS
;
A
#
# COMPACT_ATOMS: atom_id res chain seq x y z
N MET A 1 -57.13 21.17 2.32
CA MET A 1 -57.68 20.75 3.62
C MET A 1 -56.92 19.50 4.06
N ALA A 2 -56.14 19.62 5.13
CA ALA A 2 -55.52 18.48 5.81
C ALA A 2 -56.58 17.66 6.55
N LEU A 3 -56.35 16.36 6.74
CA LEU A 3 -56.52 15.66 8.02
C LEU A 3 -55.92 14.23 7.90
N SER A 4 -55.00 13.96 8.82
CA SER A 4 -54.39 12.66 9.14
C SER A 4 -55.39 11.73 9.83
N ILE A 5 -55.15 10.41 9.82
CA ILE A 5 -55.37 9.50 10.96
C ILE A 5 -54.70 8.13 10.66
N SER A 6 -53.75 7.75 11.52
CA SER A 6 -53.11 6.44 11.61
C SER A 6 -53.97 5.44 12.38
N ARG A 7 -53.88 4.14 12.05
CA ARG A 7 -54.27 3.04 12.97
C ARG A 7 -53.18 1.97 13.01
N ARG A 8 -52.43 1.96 14.12
CA ARG A 8 -51.65 0.81 14.62
C ARG A 8 -52.62 -0.27 15.09
N ILE A 9 -52.37 -1.52 14.75
CA ILE A 9 -52.96 -2.69 15.42
C ILE A 9 -51.82 -3.52 16.00
N VAL A 10 -51.85 -3.66 17.33
CA VAL A 10 -51.02 -4.53 18.16
C VAL A 10 -51.75 -5.88 18.27
N ARG A 11 -51.05 -7.00 18.07
CA ARG A 11 -51.54 -8.33 18.47
C ARG A 11 -50.49 -9.09 19.26
N SER A 12 -50.86 -9.28 20.53
CA SER A 12 -50.49 -10.22 21.59
C SER A 12 -49.42 -11.30 21.36
N PHE A 13 -48.58 -11.42 22.39
CA PHE A 13 -47.80 -12.58 22.80
C PHE A 13 -48.66 -13.74 23.35
N GLY A 14 -48.23 -14.98 23.08
CA GLY A 14 -48.56 -16.21 23.82
C GLY A 14 -47.57 -17.29 23.33
N SER A 15 -46.62 -17.80 24.13
CA SER A 15 -46.68 -18.67 25.31
C SER A 15 -46.49 -20.17 24.96
N LEU A 16 -45.34 -20.70 25.42
CA LEU A 16 -45.02 -22.04 25.94
C LEU A 16 -45.04 -23.30 25.03
N SER A 17 -43.83 -23.82 24.82
CA SER A 17 -43.33 -25.21 24.96
C SER A 17 -44.28 -26.41 24.83
N ALA A 18 -43.97 -27.32 23.89
CA ALA A 18 -44.17 -28.76 24.04
C ALA A 18 -43.18 -29.56 23.17
N LEU A 19 -42.58 -30.59 23.78
CA LEU A 19 -41.69 -31.60 23.19
C LEU A 19 -42.51 -32.63 22.39
N GLY A 20 -41.98 -33.13 21.26
CA GLY A 20 -42.65 -34.20 20.49
C GLY A 20 -41.90 -34.69 19.25
N PHE A 21 -41.09 -35.72 19.47
CA PHE A 21 -40.69 -36.85 18.63
C PHE A 21 -41.14 -36.94 17.13
N ARG A 22 -40.14 -37.04 16.23
CA ARG A 22 -39.89 -38.06 15.16
C ARG A 22 -41.00 -38.42 14.12
N GLU A 23 -40.82 -38.03 12.85
CA GLU A 23 -40.47 -38.85 11.65
C GLU A 23 -40.75 -38.12 10.30
N TYR A 24 -39.91 -38.41 9.30
CA TYR A 24 -39.81 -37.89 7.91
C TYR A 24 -40.91 -38.49 6.99
N PRO A 25 -41.10 -38.14 5.69
CA PRO A 25 -40.15 -37.58 4.70
C PRO A 25 -40.74 -36.53 3.72
N THR A 26 -39.90 -35.93 2.86
CA THR A 26 -40.22 -35.53 1.44
C THR A 26 -39.12 -34.64 0.82
N VAL A 27 -38.46 -35.21 -0.20
CA VAL A 27 -38.11 -34.66 -1.53
C VAL A 27 -37.06 -33.53 -1.69
N ALA A 28 -35.98 -33.97 -2.35
CA ALA A 28 -35.20 -33.36 -3.44
C ALA A 28 -34.50 -32.00 -3.29
N GLY A 29 -33.19 -32.04 -3.58
CA GLY A 29 -32.55 -31.02 -4.42
C GLY A 29 -31.29 -30.38 -3.85
N ARG A 30 -30.13 -31.01 -4.06
CA ARG A 30 -28.83 -30.38 -4.47
C ARG A 30 -27.64 -31.26 -4.09
N SER A 31 -26.85 -31.66 -5.09
CA SER A 31 -25.43 -31.95 -4.93
C SER A 31 -24.72 -31.70 -6.26
N PHE A 32 -23.99 -30.59 -6.36
CA PHE A 32 -22.86 -30.48 -7.29
C PHE A 32 -21.62 -30.87 -6.47
N GLN A 33 -21.00 -31.99 -6.83
CA GLN A 33 -19.68 -32.37 -6.34
C GLN A 33 -18.60 -31.76 -7.25
N ALA A 34 -17.56 -31.28 -6.59
CA ALA A 34 -16.26 -30.93 -7.16
C ALA A 34 -15.21 -31.83 -6.49
N SER A 35 -14.33 -32.41 -7.30
CA SER A 35 -13.13 -33.21 -6.97
C SER A 35 -12.66 -33.80 -8.31
N ASP A 36 -11.40 -33.86 -8.74
CA ASP A 36 -10.07 -33.71 -8.14
C ASP A 36 -9.08 -33.55 -9.33
N LEU A 37 -8.08 -32.66 -9.26
CA LEU A 37 -6.67 -32.95 -8.93
C LEU A 37 -6.03 -34.09 -9.74
N SER A 38 -4.98 -33.79 -10.51
CA SER A 38 -3.61 -34.24 -10.19
C SER A 38 -2.57 -33.86 -11.26
N ASP A 39 -1.44 -33.33 -10.76
CA ASP A 39 -0.16 -33.02 -11.38
C ASP A 39 0.65 -34.22 -11.89
N GLN A 40 1.61 -33.94 -12.80
CA GLN A 40 3.05 -34.34 -12.78
C GLN A 40 3.72 -33.85 -14.10
N ILE A 41 4.64 -32.88 -14.14
CA ILE A 41 6.10 -32.84 -13.84
C ILE A 41 6.98 -33.80 -14.67
N ALA A 42 7.76 -33.20 -15.58
CA ALA A 42 9.20 -33.42 -15.90
C ALA A 42 9.54 -32.38 -17.00
N GLY A 43 10.54 -31.49 -16.95
CA GLY A 43 11.94 -31.68 -16.59
C GLY A 43 12.75 -31.93 -17.88
N ASP A 44 13.40 -30.90 -18.44
CA ASP A 44 14.82 -30.96 -18.88
C ASP A 44 15.30 -29.72 -19.66
N ASN A 45 16.53 -29.36 -19.31
CA ASN A 45 17.38 -28.31 -19.87
C ASN A 45 17.87 -28.66 -21.29
N LEU A 46 18.17 -27.67 -22.13
CA LEU A 46 19.53 -27.43 -22.65
C LEU A 46 19.59 -26.36 -23.74
N LEU A 47 20.70 -25.65 -23.65
CA LEU A 47 21.28 -24.66 -24.55
C LEU A 47 21.46 -25.23 -25.96
N HIS A 48 21.10 -24.45 -27.00
CA HIS A 48 21.57 -24.71 -28.37
C HIS A 48 22.47 -23.55 -28.81
N ALA A 49 23.77 -23.82 -28.75
CA ALA A 49 24.77 -23.14 -29.53
C ALA A 49 24.85 -23.86 -30.89
N GLU A 50 24.84 -23.12 -31.99
CA GLU A 50 25.46 -23.60 -33.22
C GLU A 50 26.58 -22.66 -33.66
N CYS A 51 27.66 -23.34 -33.99
CA CYS A 51 28.99 -22.90 -34.35
C CYS A 51 29.04 -22.79 -35.87
N PHE A 52 29.56 -21.69 -36.41
CA PHE A 52 30.14 -21.67 -37.75
C PHE A 52 31.60 -21.26 -37.63
N SER A 53 32.48 -22.12 -38.10
CA SER A 53 33.93 -22.02 -37.97
C SER A 53 34.58 -21.47 -39.25
N PHE A 54 35.69 -20.72 -39.05
CA PHE A 54 36.84 -20.53 -39.97
C PHE A 54 36.60 -19.64 -41.22
N SER A 55 37.43 -18.65 -41.56
CA SER A 55 38.90 -18.59 -41.46
C SER A 55 39.49 -17.16 -41.53
N LYS A 56 40.67 -17.02 -40.91
CA LYS A 56 41.84 -16.17 -41.21
C LYS A 56 41.72 -14.62 -41.31
N GLY A 57 42.41 -13.96 -40.36
CA GLY A 57 43.08 -12.67 -40.58
C GLY A 57 43.07 -11.75 -39.36
N GLY A 58 44.11 -11.81 -38.51
CA GLY A 58 44.42 -10.72 -37.56
C GLY A 58 45.40 -9.71 -38.17
N PRO A 59 45.94 -8.71 -37.41
CA PRO A 59 45.77 -8.52 -35.97
C PRO A 59 45.55 -7.05 -35.50
N SER A 60 45.31 -6.95 -34.18
CA SER A 60 45.73 -5.89 -33.23
C SER A 60 45.16 -4.48 -33.35
N PHE A 61 44.28 -4.11 -32.42
CA PHE A 61 44.38 -2.84 -31.68
C PHE A 61 44.10 -3.07 -30.19
N LEU A 62 45.14 -2.87 -29.39
CA LEU A 62 45.13 -2.82 -27.92
C LEU A 62 44.50 -1.50 -27.47
N GLY A 63 43.83 -1.50 -26.31
CA GLY A 63 43.61 -0.27 -25.56
C GLY A 63 42.42 -0.27 -24.60
N PHE A 64 42.64 -0.76 -23.38
CA PHE A 64 41.71 -0.63 -22.26
C PHE A 64 41.52 0.84 -21.82
N ARG A 65 40.29 1.11 -21.36
CA ARG A 65 39.81 2.26 -20.56
C ARG A 65 40.87 3.06 -19.80
N ARG A 66 40.83 4.39 -19.97
CA ARG A 66 41.06 5.40 -18.93
C ARG A 66 40.42 6.72 -19.38
N PHE A 67 39.16 6.96 -19.04
CA PHE A 67 38.63 8.33 -19.05
C PHE A 67 39.21 9.05 -17.85
N SER A 68 40.38 9.64 -18.05
CA SER A 68 41.05 10.52 -17.11
C SER A 68 40.27 11.83 -17.02
N THR A 69 39.71 12.11 -15.87
CA THR A 69 39.26 13.46 -15.50
C THR A 69 40.49 14.35 -15.42
N THR A 70 40.51 15.45 -16.16
CA THR A 70 41.00 16.78 -15.75
C THR A 70 41.31 17.60 -17.00
N ILE A 71 40.43 18.53 -17.36
CA ILE A 71 40.83 19.67 -18.20
C ILE A 71 41.26 20.74 -17.21
N TRP A 72 42.58 20.93 -17.07
CA TRP A 72 43.16 22.07 -16.38
C TRP A 72 43.29 23.20 -17.40
N THR A 73 42.56 24.30 -17.20
CA THR A 73 42.88 25.59 -17.81
C THR A 73 43.53 26.47 -16.74
N PRO A 74 44.79 26.90 -16.91
CA PRO A 74 45.33 28.00 -16.13
C PRO A 74 44.94 29.29 -16.83
N ASP A 75 44.14 30.13 -16.18
CA ASP A 75 44.50 31.53 -15.92
C ASP A 75 43.28 32.38 -15.51
N SER A 76 43.40 32.90 -14.29
CA SER A 76 42.80 34.10 -13.72
C SER A 76 41.27 34.17 -13.50
N ASN A 77 40.94 34.30 -12.21
CA ASN A 77 39.79 34.96 -11.61
C ASN A 77 38.39 34.33 -11.76
N GLY A 78 38.01 33.62 -10.70
CA GLY A 78 36.62 33.38 -10.33
C GLY A 78 36.10 32.04 -10.82
N GLY A 79 36.15 31.02 -9.98
CA GLY A 79 35.42 29.76 -10.16
C GLY A 79 33.91 29.96 -10.01
N ALA A 80 33.32 30.82 -10.81
CA ALA A 80 31.88 30.94 -10.97
C ALA A 80 31.46 29.92 -12.04
N PHE A 81 30.54 29.02 -11.69
CA PHE A 81 29.80 28.24 -12.69
C PHE A 81 29.30 29.21 -13.77
N PRO A 82 29.39 28.86 -15.07
CA PRO A 82 28.89 29.73 -16.14
C PRO A 82 27.43 30.07 -15.88
N SER A 83 27.16 31.33 -15.52
CA SER A 83 25.81 31.85 -15.25
C SER A 83 24.90 31.72 -16.47
N ASP A 84 25.49 31.61 -17.65
CA ASP A 84 24.80 31.54 -18.94
C ASP A 84 24.08 30.19 -19.15
N LEU A 85 24.43 29.16 -18.36
CA LEU A 85 23.73 27.88 -18.32
C LEU A 85 22.62 27.83 -17.26
N LEU A 86 22.53 28.84 -16.40
CA LEU A 86 21.40 29.00 -15.49
C LEU A 86 20.27 29.68 -16.28
N SER A 87 19.47 28.87 -17.00
CA SER A 87 18.16 29.31 -17.44
C SER A 87 17.33 29.63 -16.21
N SER A 88 17.32 30.90 -15.81
CA SER A 88 16.47 31.48 -14.79
C SER A 88 15.06 31.60 -15.36
N LYS A 89 14.39 30.48 -15.63
CA LYS A 89 12.94 30.48 -15.76
C LYS A 89 12.37 30.74 -14.37
N THR A 90 12.48 31.98 -13.91
CA THR A 90 11.77 32.50 -12.75
C THR A 90 10.30 32.43 -13.10
N VAL A 91 9.65 31.35 -12.65
CA VAL A 91 8.20 31.29 -12.62
C VAL A 91 7.77 32.32 -11.60
N LEU A 92 7.48 33.54 -12.07
CA LEU A 92 6.79 34.54 -11.27
C LEU A 92 5.41 33.97 -10.97
N THR A 93 5.28 33.31 -9.82
CA THR A 93 3.96 33.01 -9.27
C THR A 93 3.41 34.35 -8.80
N PRO A 94 2.34 34.89 -9.41
CA PRO A 94 1.66 36.01 -8.77
C PRO A 94 1.27 35.56 -7.36
N GLU A 95 1.36 36.48 -6.39
CA GLU A 95 0.81 36.33 -5.03
C GLU A 95 -0.70 36.08 -5.13
N ARG A 96 -1.07 34.85 -5.51
CA ARG A 96 -2.44 34.43 -5.75
C ARG A 96 -2.98 33.88 -4.45
N THR A 97 -4.17 34.35 -4.07
CA THR A 97 -4.87 33.80 -2.91
C THR A 97 -5.46 32.46 -3.30
N ILE A 98 -4.98 31.38 -2.68
CA ILE A 98 -5.38 30.01 -3.02
C ILE A 98 -6.77 29.72 -2.46
N GLY A 99 -7.63 29.10 -3.26
CA GLY A 99 -8.96 28.65 -2.85
C GLY A 99 -10.11 29.55 -3.28
N LEU A 100 -9.92 30.33 -4.36
CA LEU A 100 -10.97 31.12 -5.00
C LEU A 100 -11.70 30.33 -6.10
N TYR A 101 -11.22 29.13 -6.41
CA TYR A 101 -11.76 28.23 -7.44
C TYR A 101 -11.64 28.83 -8.85
N GLU A 102 -10.57 29.56 -9.12
CA GLU A 102 -10.31 30.21 -10.40
C GLU A 102 -9.62 29.27 -11.39
N ASP A 103 -10.00 29.37 -12.67
CA ASP A 103 -9.36 28.60 -13.75
C ASP A 103 -7.92 29.08 -13.97
N LEU A 104 -7.01 28.12 -14.17
CA LEU A 104 -5.58 28.37 -14.26
C LEU A 104 -5.10 28.08 -15.69
N VAL A 105 -4.26 28.95 -16.26
CA VAL A 105 -3.62 28.70 -17.56
C VAL A 105 -2.18 28.27 -17.35
N VAL A 106 -1.81 27.13 -17.94
CA VAL A 106 -0.47 26.53 -17.78
C VAL A 106 0.12 26.19 -19.15
N PRO A 107 1.43 26.44 -19.38
CA PRO A 107 2.11 26.01 -20.62
C PRO A 107 2.29 24.49 -20.65
N VAL A 108 2.06 23.90 -21.82
CA VAL A 108 2.23 22.46 -22.07
C VAL A 108 3.52 22.24 -22.84
N THR A 109 4.32 21.27 -22.40
CA THR A 109 5.63 20.97 -22.99
C THR A 109 5.71 19.52 -23.44
N ASN A 110 6.47 19.23 -24.50
CA ASN A 110 6.75 17.84 -24.89
C ASN A 110 7.82 17.22 -24.01
N PHE A 111 8.04 15.90 -24.18
CA PHE A 111 9.20 15.20 -23.63
C PHE A 111 10.55 15.79 -24.06
N HIS A 112 10.61 16.40 -25.25
CA HIS A 112 11.78 17.12 -25.78
C HIS A 112 11.91 18.56 -25.27
N ASN A 113 11.06 18.98 -24.32
CA ASN A 113 10.97 20.35 -23.79
C ASN A 113 10.62 21.42 -24.83
N GLU A 114 9.93 21.01 -25.90
CA GLU A 114 9.34 21.92 -26.88
C GLU A 114 7.99 22.43 -26.38
N ASP A 115 7.71 23.73 -26.54
CA ASP A 115 6.47 24.36 -26.09
C ASP A 115 5.32 24.04 -27.08
N HIS A 116 4.23 23.45 -26.58
CA HIS A 116 3.04 23.07 -27.37
C HIS A 116 1.81 23.93 -27.05
N GLY A 117 2.02 25.15 -26.56
CA GLY A 117 0.96 26.12 -26.29
C GLY A 117 0.47 26.09 -24.85
N LEU A 118 -0.76 26.57 -24.64
CA LEU A 118 -1.35 26.79 -23.31
C LEU A 118 -2.60 25.92 -23.14
N MET A 119 -2.78 25.40 -21.93
CA MET A 119 -3.96 24.64 -21.53
C MET A 119 -4.64 25.29 -20.33
N VAL A 120 -5.98 25.31 -20.36
CA VAL A 120 -6.81 25.76 -19.23
C VAL A 120 -7.05 24.59 -18.28
N LEU A 121 -6.75 24.80 -17.01
CA LEU A 121 -6.98 23.89 -15.90
C LEU A 121 -8.17 24.38 -15.08
N ALA A 122 -9.09 23.47 -14.78
CA ALA A 122 -10.30 23.80 -14.02
C ALA A 122 -9.98 24.22 -12.56
N GLY A 123 -10.49 25.37 -12.15
CA GLY A 123 -10.30 25.92 -10.80
C GLY A 123 -10.90 25.07 -9.71
N ASP A 124 -11.97 24.31 -10.01
CA ASP A 124 -12.61 23.39 -9.08
C ASP A 124 -11.69 22.24 -8.60
N VAL A 125 -10.64 21.93 -9.36
CA VAL A 125 -9.63 20.89 -9.07
C VAL A 125 -8.30 21.50 -8.67
N PHE A 126 -7.85 22.55 -9.37
CA PHE A 126 -6.50 23.08 -9.24
C PHE A 126 -6.40 24.33 -8.35
N ASP A 127 -7.51 24.92 -7.91
CA ASP A 127 -7.53 26.05 -6.97
C ASP A 127 -8.48 25.83 -5.79
N VAL A 128 -8.27 24.74 -5.05
CA VAL A 128 -9.02 24.40 -3.83
C VAL A 128 -8.26 24.91 -2.59
N PRO A 129 -8.95 25.40 -1.55
CA PRO A 129 -8.31 25.84 -0.31
C PRO A 129 -7.47 24.72 0.32
N ILE A 130 -6.23 25.06 0.70
CA ILE A 130 -5.26 24.09 1.22
C ILE A 130 -5.64 23.64 2.63
N ARG A 131 -6.01 22.36 2.74
CA ARG A 131 -6.46 21.71 3.98
C ARG A 131 -5.54 20.56 4.39
N LYS A 132 -4.62 20.85 5.31
CA LYS A 132 -3.59 19.90 5.81
C LYS A 132 -4.21 18.68 6.52
N ASP A 133 -5.33 18.86 7.20
CA ASP A 133 -6.07 17.82 7.91
C ASP A 133 -6.54 16.69 6.98
N ILE A 134 -7.09 17.05 5.83
CA ILE A 134 -7.60 16.09 4.84
C ILE A 134 -6.45 15.30 4.20
N ILE A 135 -5.37 15.99 3.81
CA ILE A 135 -4.18 15.36 3.24
C ILE A 135 -3.61 14.32 4.20
N HIS A 136 -3.40 14.71 5.47
CA HIS A 136 -2.89 13.80 6.49
C HIS A 136 -3.77 12.55 6.67
N ARG A 137 -5.10 12.70 6.68
CA ARG A 137 -6.03 11.56 6.76
C ARG A 137 -5.92 10.63 5.56
N VAL A 138 -5.83 11.18 4.35
CA VAL A 138 -5.70 10.39 3.12
C VAL A 138 -4.37 9.63 3.08
N VAL A 139 -3.26 10.29 3.44
CA VAL A 139 -1.94 9.65 3.48
C VAL A 139 -1.90 8.52 4.51
N ARG A 140 -2.40 8.75 5.73
CA ARG A 140 -2.51 7.68 6.75
C ARG A 140 -3.34 6.50 6.28
N TRP A 141 -4.44 6.77 5.59
CA TRP A 141 -5.29 5.74 5.00
C TRP A 141 -4.54 4.92 3.94
N GLN A 142 -3.81 5.57 3.03
CA GLN A 142 -3.01 4.87 2.01
C GLN A 142 -1.93 4.00 2.64
N LEU A 143 -1.18 4.55 3.61
CA LEU A 143 -0.12 3.82 4.29
C LEU A 143 -0.65 2.61 5.06
N ALA A 144 -1.73 2.79 5.84
CA ALA A 144 -2.33 1.69 6.59
C ALA A 144 -2.91 0.61 5.67
N LYS A 145 -3.47 0.97 4.51
CA LYS A 145 -4.00 0.01 3.53
C LYS A 145 -2.91 -0.82 2.86
N ARG A 146 -1.71 -0.29 2.70
CA ARG A 146 -0.55 -1.00 2.12
C ARG A 146 0.08 -2.01 3.09
N GLN A 147 -0.19 -1.90 4.39
CA GLN A 147 0.37 -2.80 5.40
C GLN A 147 -0.29 -4.18 5.33
N GLN A 148 0.53 -5.22 5.19
CA GLN A 148 0.06 -6.62 5.14
C GLN A 148 -0.24 -7.20 6.53
N GLY A 149 0.52 -6.79 7.56
CA GLY A 149 0.30 -7.23 8.94
C GLY A 149 0.60 -8.70 9.21
N THR A 150 1.59 -9.31 8.55
CA THR A 150 1.96 -10.74 8.68
C THR A 150 2.73 -11.12 9.95
N HIS A 151 3.08 -10.14 10.78
CA HIS A 151 3.67 -10.38 12.09
C HIS A 151 2.80 -11.33 12.95
N SER A 152 3.41 -12.41 13.42
CA SER A 152 2.76 -13.43 14.25
C SER A 152 3.74 -13.94 15.29
N THR A 153 3.28 -14.02 16.54
CA THR A 153 4.01 -14.67 17.63
C THR A 153 3.24 -15.89 18.14
N LYS A 154 3.96 -16.87 18.69
CA LYS A 154 3.36 -18.08 19.25
C LYS A 154 2.76 -17.80 20.61
N THR A 155 1.48 -18.12 20.74
CA THR A 155 0.74 -18.21 22.00
C THR A 155 1.09 -19.51 22.72
N ILE A 156 0.68 -19.62 23.99
CA ILE A 156 1.00 -20.79 24.83
C ILE A 156 0.55 -22.12 24.23
N SER A 157 -0.55 -22.14 23.48
CA SER A 157 -1.08 -23.31 22.79
C SER A 157 -0.29 -23.68 21.54
N GLU A 158 0.34 -22.71 20.88
CA GLU A 158 1.12 -22.91 19.64
C GLU A 158 2.60 -23.22 19.89
N VAL A 159 3.10 -22.92 21.10
CA VAL A 159 4.46 -23.29 21.50
C VAL A 159 4.56 -24.79 21.68
N SER A 160 5.55 -25.39 21.01
CA SER A 160 5.87 -26.82 21.12
C SER A 160 6.32 -27.17 22.53
N GLY A 161 5.80 -28.27 23.07
CA GLY A 161 6.15 -28.78 24.39
C GLY A 161 5.01 -29.57 25.04
N THR A 162 5.33 -30.26 26.14
CA THR A 162 4.34 -31.09 26.84
C THR A 162 3.26 -30.26 27.54
N GLY A 163 2.03 -30.78 27.59
CA GLY A 163 0.93 -30.26 28.44
C GLY A 163 0.95 -30.81 29.86
N ARG A 164 1.88 -31.74 30.15
CA ARG A 164 2.00 -32.36 31.47
C ARG A 164 2.50 -31.34 32.50
N LYS A 165 1.87 -31.36 33.69
CA LYS A 165 2.31 -30.55 34.83
C LYS A 165 3.77 -30.90 35.19
N PRO A 166 4.66 -29.91 35.34
CA PRO A 166 6.09 -30.20 35.50
C PRO A 166 6.47 -30.87 36.83
N TRP A 167 5.79 -30.49 37.92
CA TRP A 167 5.96 -31.11 39.25
C TRP A 167 4.67 -31.02 40.07
N GLN A 168 4.63 -31.77 41.16
CA GLN A 168 3.49 -31.80 42.08
C GLN A 168 3.21 -30.41 42.70
N GLN A 169 1.97 -30.16 43.08
CA GLN A 169 1.53 -28.84 43.56
C GLN A 169 2.21 -28.40 44.87
N LYS A 170 2.66 -29.37 45.68
CA LYS A 170 3.31 -29.18 46.99
C LYS A 170 4.45 -30.20 47.15
N GLY A 171 5.30 -30.03 48.16
CA GLY A 171 6.38 -30.96 48.52
C GLY A 171 7.76 -30.62 47.97
N LEU A 172 7.85 -29.90 46.83
CA LEU A 172 9.15 -29.62 46.18
C LEU A 172 9.86 -28.32 46.64
N GLY A 173 9.21 -27.46 47.43
CA GLY A 173 9.77 -26.16 47.83
C GLY A 173 9.94 -25.11 46.70
N ARG A 174 9.63 -25.46 45.44
CA ARG A 174 9.72 -24.57 44.27
C ARG A 174 8.42 -23.79 44.05
N ALA A 175 8.50 -22.74 43.24
CA ALA A 175 7.32 -22.02 42.73
C ALA A 175 6.32 -22.97 42.04
N ARG A 176 5.03 -22.62 42.08
CA ARG A 176 3.96 -23.43 41.49
C ARG A 176 3.83 -23.13 40.00
N HIS A 177 3.85 -24.18 39.17
CA HIS A 177 3.63 -24.04 37.73
C HIS A 177 2.63 -25.05 37.19
N GLY A 178 1.89 -24.63 36.16
CA GLY A 178 0.99 -25.47 35.38
C GLY A 178 1.64 -26.05 34.13
N SER A 179 2.52 -25.28 33.48
CA SER A 179 3.22 -25.65 32.25
C SER A 179 4.57 -24.94 32.18
N LEU A 180 5.55 -25.55 31.48
CA LEU A 180 6.84 -24.92 31.18
C LEU A 180 6.78 -23.97 29.97
N ARG A 181 5.67 -23.98 29.21
CA ARG A 181 5.47 -23.11 28.04
C ARG A 181 5.00 -21.69 28.39
N GLY A 182 4.90 -21.39 29.70
CA GLY A 182 4.49 -20.08 30.19
C GLY A 182 5.51 -18.98 29.84
N PRO A 183 5.08 -17.72 29.76
CA PRO A 183 5.92 -16.59 29.33
C PRO A 183 7.10 -16.28 30.25
N GLN A 184 7.02 -16.67 31.52
CA GLN A 184 8.10 -16.49 32.50
C GLN A 184 9.29 -17.43 32.25
N PHE A 185 9.09 -18.48 31.47
CA PHE A 185 10.13 -19.45 31.15
C PHE A 185 10.85 -19.10 29.85
N ARG A 186 12.14 -19.47 29.77
CA ARG A 186 12.93 -19.34 28.54
C ARG A 186 12.34 -20.27 27.47
N GLY A 187 12.17 -19.76 26.25
CA GLY A 187 11.51 -20.48 25.16
C GLY A 187 10.00 -20.64 25.32
N GLY A 188 9.40 -19.99 26.32
CA GLY A 188 7.95 -19.93 26.51
C GLY A 188 7.24 -19.00 25.52
N ALA A 189 5.91 -18.96 25.62
CA ALA A 189 5.09 -18.13 24.75
C ALA A 189 5.17 -16.63 25.04
N THR A 190 4.85 -15.81 24.05
CA THR A 190 4.71 -14.37 24.24
C THR A 190 3.26 -14.03 24.61
N MET A 191 3.03 -13.37 25.75
CA MET A 191 1.66 -13.07 26.22
C MET A 191 0.92 -12.07 25.33
N HIS A 192 1.52 -10.91 25.11
CA HIS A 192 0.93 -9.83 24.31
C HIS A 192 1.73 -9.61 23.03
N GLY A 193 1.98 -10.72 22.32
CA GLY A 193 2.64 -10.70 21.03
C GLY A 193 1.68 -10.29 19.90
N PRO A 194 2.19 -9.74 18.80
CA PRO A 194 1.38 -9.48 17.62
C PRO A 194 0.76 -10.75 17.04
N LYS A 195 -0.44 -10.61 16.50
CA LYS A 195 -1.10 -11.61 15.67
C LYS A 195 -1.43 -11.04 14.30
N PRO A 196 -1.46 -11.88 13.24
CA PRO A 196 -1.79 -11.42 11.91
C PRO A 196 -3.13 -10.71 11.89
N ARG A 197 -3.14 -9.47 11.42
CA ARG A 197 -4.34 -8.63 11.37
C ARG A 197 -4.25 -7.65 10.21
N SER A 198 -5.41 -7.23 9.71
CA SER A 198 -5.46 -6.11 8.78
C SER A 198 -5.33 -4.77 9.52
N HIS A 199 -4.53 -3.86 8.97
CA HIS A 199 -4.43 -2.48 9.43
C HIS A 199 -5.30 -1.53 8.59
N ALA A 200 -5.97 -2.05 7.55
CA ALA A 200 -6.75 -1.24 6.64
C ALA A 200 -8.02 -0.69 7.31
N PHE A 201 -8.26 0.60 7.14
CA PHE A 201 -9.53 1.25 7.49
C PHE A 201 -10.15 1.90 6.26
N LYS A 202 -11.45 2.22 6.30
CA LYS A 202 -12.18 2.80 5.17
C LYS A 202 -12.26 4.32 5.30
N LEU A 203 -12.08 5.01 4.18
CA LEU A 203 -12.25 6.46 4.08
C LEU A 203 -13.34 6.81 3.04
N ASN A 204 -14.15 7.83 3.36
CA ASN A 204 -15.24 8.28 2.50
C ASN A 204 -14.74 8.65 1.09
N LYS A 205 -15.49 8.24 0.05
CA LYS A 205 -15.12 8.48 -1.36
C LYS A 205 -14.92 9.98 -1.65
N LYS A 206 -15.80 10.83 -1.12
CA LYS A 206 -15.73 12.29 -1.28
C LYS A 206 -14.45 12.88 -0.65
N VAL A 207 -14.05 12.39 0.53
CA VAL A 207 -12.82 12.83 1.22
C VAL A 207 -11.57 12.44 0.43
N ARG A 208 -11.55 11.24 -0.17
CA ARG A 208 -10.44 10.81 -1.03
C ARG A 208 -10.28 11.69 -2.27
N ARG A 209 -11.40 12.00 -2.95
CA ARG A 209 -11.41 12.91 -4.10
C ARG A 209 -10.96 14.31 -3.71
N LEU A 210 -11.46 14.82 -2.59
CA LEU A 210 -11.11 16.13 -2.06
C LEU A 210 -9.61 16.22 -1.71
N GLY A 211 -9.05 15.19 -1.07
CA GLY A 211 -7.61 15.15 -0.78
C GLY A 211 -6.75 15.15 -2.03
N LEU A 212 -7.20 14.50 -3.11
CA LEU A 212 -6.49 14.55 -4.40
C LEU A 212 -6.55 15.96 -5.00
N LYS A 213 -7.72 16.61 -5.00
CA LYS A 213 -7.86 18.01 -5.46
C LYS A 213 -6.91 18.93 -4.71
N ILE A 214 -6.92 18.89 -3.37
CA ILE A 214 -6.03 19.71 -2.53
C ILE A 214 -4.54 19.46 -2.86
N ALA A 215 -4.14 18.21 -3.11
CA ALA A 215 -2.76 17.88 -3.46
C ALA A 215 -2.36 18.45 -4.83
N LEU A 216 -3.26 18.40 -5.82
CA LEU A 216 -3.05 19.01 -7.13
C LEU A 216 -3.01 20.54 -7.03
N SER A 217 -3.89 21.16 -6.26
CA SER A 217 -3.89 22.61 -6.06
C SER A 217 -2.59 23.09 -5.41
N ALA A 218 -2.08 22.37 -4.41
CA ALA A 218 -0.80 22.68 -3.78
C ALA A 218 0.37 22.57 -4.79
N ARG A 219 0.39 21.55 -5.66
CA ARG A 219 1.40 21.42 -6.70
C ARG A 219 1.29 22.52 -7.77
N ALA A 220 0.08 22.89 -8.15
CA ALA A 220 -0.16 23.98 -9.07
C ALA A 220 0.30 25.32 -8.48
N ALA A 221 0.13 25.53 -7.18
CA ALA A 221 0.62 26.71 -6.46
C ALA A 221 2.15 26.81 -6.45
N GLU A 222 2.84 25.67 -6.38
CA GLU A 222 4.30 25.61 -6.50
C GLU A 222 4.82 25.79 -7.94
N GLY A 223 3.95 25.85 -8.95
CA GLY A 223 4.36 25.86 -10.36
C GLY A 223 5.01 24.57 -10.84
N LYS A 224 4.89 23.47 -10.07
CA LYS A 224 5.49 22.15 -10.38
C LYS A 224 4.51 21.20 -11.07
N VAL A 225 3.45 21.74 -11.66
CA VAL A 225 2.54 20.99 -12.52
C VAL A 225 3.05 21.20 -13.94
N SER A 226 3.94 20.30 -14.37
CA SER A 226 4.36 20.19 -15.76
C SER A 226 3.54 19.08 -16.42
N SER A 227 2.90 19.40 -17.54
CA SER A 227 2.22 18.45 -18.43
C SER A 227 3.02 18.27 -19.70
#